data_AF-A0A5B2Z0Z8-F1
#
_entry.id   AF-A0A5B2Z0Z8-F1
#
_cell.length_a   1.000
_cell.length_b   1.000
_cell.length_c   1.000
_cell.angle_alpha   90.00
_cell.angle_beta   90.00
_cell.angle_gamma   90.00
#
_symmetry.space_group_name_H-M   'P 1'
#
loop_
_entity.id
_entity.type
_entity.pdbx_description
1 polymer ?
#
loop_
_entity_poly.entity_id
_entity_poly.type
_entity_poly.pdbx_seq_one_letter_code
_entity_poly.pdbx_strand_id
1 'polypeptide(L)'
;MSTQIQIQIKNLKLCSLVLTTSIANYENIKKCLDESGEVMIILDNNESIELHKHNVKFDDASQEIIIDARTETYWIGADKVSYYWIHKEGFSKE
;
A
#
# COMPACT_ATOMS: atom_id res chain seq x y z
N MET A 1 4.50 38.93 3.75
CA MET A 1 3.58 37.82 3.39
C MET A 1 3.43 36.92 4.61
N SER A 2 2.19 36.77 5.09
CA SER A 2 1.86 36.16 6.38
C SER A 2 2.30 34.69 6.45
N THR A 3 2.98 34.31 7.53
CA THR A 3 3.51 32.97 7.82
C THR A 3 2.41 31.89 7.73
N GLN A 4 1.16 32.24 8.02
CA GLN A 4 -0.01 31.34 7.87
C GLN A 4 -0.24 30.88 6.42
N ILE A 5 -0.05 31.77 5.44
CA ILE A 5 -0.26 31.44 4.01
C ILE A 5 0.80 30.43 3.55
N GLN A 6 2.05 30.59 4.01
CA GLN A 6 3.14 29.67 3.70
C GLN A 6 2.92 28.29 4.33
N ILE A 7 2.38 28.22 5.55
CA ILE A 7 2.03 26.95 6.21
C ILE A 7 0.90 26.24 5.45
N GLN A 8 -0.16 26.95 5.06
CA GLN A 8 -1.25 26.37 4.28
C GLN A 8 -0.78 25.81 2.93
N ILE A 9 0.06 26.55 2.20
CA ILE A 9 0.61 26.08 0.90
C ILE A 9 1.48 24.83 1.09
N LYS A 10 2.32 24.79 2.14
CA LYS A 10 3.12 23.60 2.46
C LYS A 10 2.26 22.37 2.77
N ASN A 11 1.22 22.54 3.59
CA ASN A 11 0.30 21.44 3.92
C ASN A 11 -0.45 20.94 2.67
N LEU A 12 -0.90 21.85 1.80
CA LEU A 12 -1.56 21.47 0.55
C LEU A 12 -0.64 20.63 -0.36
N LYS A 13 0.63 21.03 -0.47
CA LYS A 13 1.65 20.31 -1.26
C LYS A 13 1.99 18.95 -0.65
N LEU A 14 2.07 18.86 0.68
CA LEU A 14 2.32 17.60 1.38
C LEU A 14 1.14 16.63 1.21
N CYS A 15 -0.09 17.09 1.38
CA CYS A 15 -1.29 16.27 1.14
C CYS A 15 -1.36 15.77 -0.31
N SER A 16 -1.09 16.64 -1.29
CA SER A 16 -1.06 16.25 -2.70
C SER A 16 0.00 15.17 -2.98
N LEU A 17 1.18 15.27 -2.39
CA LEU A 17 2.25 14.30 -2.58
C LEU A 17 1.88 12.94 -1.98
N VAL A 18 1.36 12.93 -0.74
CA VAL A 18 0.93 11.71 -0.03
C VAL A 18 -0.20 11.00 -0.80
N LEU A 19 -1.18 11.74 -1.31
CA LEU A 19 -2.28 11.20 -2.11
C LEU A 19 -1.78 10.59 -3.44
N THR A 20 -0.79 11.20 -4.09
CA THR A 20 -0.23 10.62 -5.32
C THR A 20 0.56 9.34 -5.07
N THR A 21 1.25 9.23 -3.93
CA THR A 21 2.00 8.02 -3.57
C THR A 21 1.09 6.89 -3.14
N SER A 22 0.00 7.16 -2.41
CA SER A 22 -0.93 6.12 -1.97
C SER A 22 -1.68 5.49 -3.16
N ILE A 23 -2.16 6.32 -4.09
CA ILE A 23 -2.79 5.84 -5.35
C ILE A 23 -1.79 5.06 -6.21
N ALA A 24 -0.55 5.54 -6.33
CA ALA A 24 0.47 4.82 -7.09
C ALA A 24 0.81 3.48 -6.44
N ASN A 25 0.94 3.43 -5.11
CA ASN A 25 1.20 2.19 -4.38
C ASN A 25 0.05 1.20 -4.54
N TYR A 26 -1.20 1.66 -4.42
CA TYR A 26 -2.39 0.82 -4.59
C TYR A 26 -2.41 0.11 -5.95
N GLU A 27 -2.32 0.89 -7.03
CA GLU A 27 -2.35 0.35 -8.40
C GLU A 27 -1.15 -0.56 -8.69
N ASN A 28 0.03 -0.20 -8.18
CA ASN A 28 1.23 -1.02 -8.38
C ASN A 28 1.15 -2.35 -7.62
N ILE A 29 0.66 -2.36 -6.38
CA ILE A 29 0.49 -3.59 -5.60
C ILE A 29 -0.54 -4.49 -6.27
N LYS A 30 -1.67 -3.93 -6.72
CA LYS A 30 -2.72 -4.63 -7.47
C LYS A 30 -2.17 -5.28 -8.73
N LYS A 31 -1.40 -4.51 -9.52
CA LYS A 31 -0.74 -5.01 -10.73
C LYS A 31 0.27 -6.12 -10.42
N CYS A 32 1.16 -5.90 -9.44
CA CYS A 32 2.14 -6.90 -9.05
C CYS A 32 1.45 -8.20 -8.63
N LEU A 33 0.40 -8.13 -7.79
CA LEU A 33 -0.32 -9.32 -7.35
C LEU A 33 -1.02 -10.05 -8.50
N ASP A 34 -1.55 -9.32 -9.48
CA ASP A 34 -2.17 -9.92 -10.67
C ASP A 34 -1.15 -10.67 -11.54
N GLU A 35 0.06 -10.10 -11.69
CA GLU A 35 1.15 -10.64 -12.52
C GLU A 35 1.94 -11.77 -11.84
N SER A 36 2.29 -11.63 -10.56
CA SER A 36 3.13 -12.60 -9.83
C SER A 36 2.33 -13.61 -9.00
N GLY A 37 1.08 -13.32 -8.67
CA GLY A 37 0.25 -14.14 -7.78
C GLY A 37 0.50 -13.90 -6.28
N GLU A 38 1.71 -13.43 -5.93
CA GLU A 38 2.15 -13.23 -4.55
C GLU A 38 2.97 -11.93 -4.40
N VAL A 39 2.64 -11.15 -3.37
CA VAL A 39 3.30 -9.88 -3.04
C VAL A 39 3.44 -9.76 -1.53
N MET A 40 4.60 -9.33 -1.06
CA MET A 40 4.80 -8.93 0.33
C MET A 40 4.66 -7.41 0.45
N ILE A 41 3.96 -6.95 1.48
CA ILE A 41 3.88 -5.53 1.86
C ILE A 41 4.47 -5.32 3.25
N ILE A 42 5.13 -4.19 3.47
CA ILE A 42 5.55 -3.68 4.78
C ILE A 42 4.75 -2.43 5.08
N LEU A 43 4.15 -2.41 6.27
CA LEU A 43 3.38 -1.29 6.78
C LEU A 43 4.25 -0.25 7.50
N ASP A 44 3.68 0.92 7.80
CA ASP A 44 4.33 2.01 8.56
C ASP A 44 4.72 1.63 10.00
N ASN A 45 4.13 0.56 10.54
CA ASN A 45 4.48 -0.06 11.82
C ASN A 45 5.54 -1.18 11.72
N ASN A 46 6.17 -1.35 10.56
CA ASN A 46 7.10 -2.43 10.22
C ASN A 46 6.51 -3.85 10.23
N GLU A 47 5.19 -4.02 10.31
CA GLU A 47 4.57 -5.32 10.10
C GLU A 47 4.61 -5.70 8.62
N SER A 48 4.96 -6.96 8.36
CA SER A 48 4.99 -7.51 7.01
C SER A 48 3.83 -8.45 6.80
N ILE A 49 3.09 -8.27 5.70
CA ILE A 49 1.93 -9.11 5.36
C ILE A 49 2.12 -9.69 3.97
N GLU A 50 1.86 -10.99 3.86
CA GLU A 50 1.88 -11.71 2.59
C GLU A 50 0.50 -11.66 1.94
N LEU A 51 0.48 -11.19 0.69
CA LEU A 51 -0.69 -11.10 -0.15
C LEU A 51 -0.66 -12.25 -1.16
N HIS A 52 -1.75 -13.01 -1.23
CA HIS A 52 -1.99 -13.97 -2.29
C HIS A 52 -3.26 -13.58 -3.06
N LYS A 53 -3.31 -13.88 -4.36
CA LYS A 53 -4.44 -13.51 -5.22
C LYS A 53 -5.81 -13.99 -4.71
N HIS A 54 -5.85 -15.08 -3.94
CA HIS A 54 -7.09 -15.67 -3.42
C HIS A 54 -7.53 -15.11 -2.06
N ASN A 55 -6.67 -14.40 -1.34
CA ASN A 55 -6.98 -13.86 -0.01
C ASN A 55 -7.06 -12.33 0.02
N VAL A 56 -6.86 -11.66 -1.12
CA VAL A 56 -6.89 -10.20 -1.23
C VAL A 56 -8.02 -9.70 -2.12
N LYS A 57 -8.66 -8.62 -1.68
CA LYS A 57 -9.59 -7.81 -2.47
C LYS A 57 -9.16 -6.34 -2.44
N PHE A 58 -9.23 -5.69 -3.59
CA PHE A 58 -8.97 -4.26 -3.77
C PHE A 58 -10.30 -3.52 -3.80
N ASP A 59 -10.51 -2.56 -2.90
CA ASP A 59 -11.65 -1.65 -2.92
C ASP A 59 -11.25 -0.33 -3.58
N ASP A 60 -11.65 -0.13 -4.84
CA ASP A 60 -11.27 1.04 -5.62
C ASP A 60 -11.93 2.33 -5.08
N ALA A 61 -13.05 2.22 -4.34
CA ALA A 61 -13.76 3.37 -3.80
C ALA A 61 -13.05 3.96 -2.57
N SER A 62 -12.56 3.10 -1.67
CA SER A 62 -11.82 3.51 -0.48
C SER A 62 -10.30 3.49 -0.65
N GLN A 63 -9.79 2.91 -1.74
CA GLN A 63 -8.36 2.65 -1.98
C GLN A 63 -7.73 1.77 -0.88
N GLU A 64 -8.53 0.83 -0.36
CA GLU A 64 -8.13 -0.12 0.67
C GLU A 64 -7.81 -1.50 0.08
N ILE A 65 -6.82 -2.14 0.68
CA ILE A 65 -6.43 -3.52 0.44
C ILE A 65 -7.04 -4.35 1.57
N ILE A 66 -7.99 -5.20 1.22
CA ILE A 66 -8.71 -6.07 2.16
C ILE A 66 -8.08 -7.45 2.11
N ILE A 67 -7.63 -7.97 3.25
CA ILE A 67 -6.89 -9.23 3.33
C ILE A 67 -7.63 -10.17 4.27
N ASP A 68 -8.04 -11.33 3.76
CA ASP A 68 -8.65 -12.41 4.54
C ASP A 68 -7.58 -13.40 5.01
N ALA A 69 -7.16 -13.28 6.27
CA ALA A 69 -6.16 -14.17 6.88
C ALA A 69 -6.79 -15.42 7.51
N ARG A 70 -8.02 -15.78 7.14
CA ARG A 70 -8.85 -16.87 7.71
C ARG A 70 -9.32 -16.65 9.15
N THR A 71 -8.44 -16.21 10.06
CA THR A 71 -8.79 -15.94 11.46
C THR A 71 -9.33 -14.53 11.66
N GLU A 72 -8.88 -13.60 10.83
CA GLU A 72 -9.25 -12.20 10.88
C GLU A 72 -9.14 -11.57 9.49
N THR A 73 -9.79 -10.43 9.32
CA THR A 73 -9.71 -9.63 8.10
C THR A 73 -8.98 -8.34 8.41
N TYR A 74 -8.07 -7.94 7.54
CA TYR A 74 -7.34 -6.69 7.62
C TYR A 74 -7.85 -5.72 6.55
N TRP A 75 -8.00 -4.45 6.91
CA TRP A 75 -8.31 -3.35 6.00
C TRP A 75 -7.15 -2.37 6.03
N ILE A 76 -6.39 -2.31 4.94
CA ILE A 76 -5.14 -1.58 4.89
C ILE A 76 -5.26 -0.50 3.82
N GLY A 77 -5.20 0.76 4.24
CA GLY A 77 -5.06 1.87 3.30
C GLY A 77 -3.71 1.83 2.60
N ALA A 78 -3.66 2.12 1.30
CA ALA A 78 -2.40 2.12 0.56
C ALA A 78 -1.40 3.18 1.03
N ASP A 79 -1.86 4.20 1.77
CA ASP A 79 -1.03 5.18 2.47
C ASP A 79 -0.25 4.58 3.64
N LYS A 80 -0.68 3.42 4.16
CA LYS A 80 -0.01 2.68 5.24
C LYS A 80 1.09 1.76 4.74
N VAL A 81 1.17 1.51 3.44
CA VAL A 81 2.21 0.67 2.86
C VAL A 81 3.48 1.50 2.67
N SER A 82 4.51 1.16 3.44
CA SER A 82 5.84 1.78 3.34
C SER A 82 6.67 1.19 2.20
N TYR A 83 6.55 -0.11 1.95
CA TYR A 83 7.31 -0.81 0.91
C TYR A 83 6.58 -2.08 0.45
N TYR A 84 6.84 -2.54 -0.78
CA TYR A 84 6.31 -3.80 -1.31
C TYR A 84 7.31 -4.48 -2.25
N TRP A 85 7.22 -5.80 -2.38
CA TRP A 85 7.99 -6.59 -3.34
C TRP A 85 7.26 -7.86 -3.75
N ILE A 86 7.58 -8.38 -4.94
CA ILE A 86 7.05 -9.65 -5.41
C ILE A 86 7.68 -10.78 -4.59
N HIS A 87 6.86 -11.60 -3.93
CA HIS A 87 7.34 -12.85 -3.34
C HIS A 87 7.55 -13.85 -4.49
N LYS A 88 8.76 -14.40 -4.61
CA LYS A 88 9.04 -15.52 -5.52
C LYS A 88 9.46 -16.70 -4.69
N GLU A 89 8.56 -17.65 -4.47
CA GLU A 89 8.97 -18.98 -4.00
C GLU A 89 10.03 -19.54 -4.96
N GLY A 90 11.19 -19.94 -4.43
CA GLY A 90 12.31 -20.49 -5.20
C GLY A 90 13.51 -19.55 -5.41
N PHE A 91 13.44 -18.28 -4.97
CA PHE A 91 14.64 -17.44 -4.80
C PHE A 91 15.09 -17.49 -3.33
N SER A 92 15.73 -18.59 -2.94
CA SER A 92 16.61 -18.57 -1.78
C SER A 92 17.71 -17.54 -2.06
N LYS A 93 17.85 -16.54 -1.18
CA LYS A 93 19.11 -15.81 -1.06
C LYS A 93 20.17 -16.85 -0.65
N GLU A 94 20.93 -17.34 -1.62
CA GLU A 94 22.28 -17.85 -1.35
C GLU A 94 23.18 -16.71 -0.86
#